data_AF-A0A6M1YBT5-F1
#
_entry.id   AF-A0A6M1YBT5-F1
#
_cell.length_a   1.000
_cell.length_b   1.000
_cell.length_c   1.000
_cell.angle_alpha   90.00
_cell.angle_beta   90.00
_cell.angle_gamma   90.00
#
_symmetry.space_group_name_H-M   'P 1'
#
loop_
_entity.id
_entity.type
_entity.pdbx_description
1 polymer ?
#
loop_
_entity_poly.entity_id
_entity_poly.type
_entity_poly.pdbx_seq_one_letter_code
_entity_poly.pdbx_strand_id
1 'polypeptide(L)'
;MVEIDRDINGVPILTYALGPGDAWTWVRSPIMFGNTEACPADVLDFATLEPVGPTSIYTALGIEARYIPFVDGEIPEAYGVCMTEAHLGRLSAVRAPEKVLDMALLELVTALKTPGVTIALDEAGRLKISYFDEILDVQVVKTIDAPRENLAGFESLLETAELSHAEVAGGAVEGLPVRPDRTGQAYPESLQLMDRAAAMLGGASDKFGAVGLDELMYVSEILTLGTDMTTAAKDAFGEPFASADPKAKTTFFNFSRFQYDRAKTYAGEVCYLKVTTPAGAPADGQTLPVDVTGQVVKEPILSLVFPPLDDASGYVGGLQNDGAYTGFKGGNAWGFARAVDDARAVIYFVHEHPVPVELIEYCDLENDTGQ
;
A
#
# COMPACT_ATOMS: atom_id res chain seq x y z
N MET A 1 2.83 -11.88 26.58
CA MET A 1 2.36 -11.73 25.18
C MET A 1 3.56 -11.20 24.43
N VAL A 2 4.06 -11.92 23.43
CA VAL A 2 5.28 -11.52 22.73
C VAL A 2 4.87 -11.20 21.32
N GLU A 3 4.90 -9.91 21.05
CA GLU A 3 4.87 -9.38 19.71
C GLU A 3 6.06 -10.00 18.96
N ILE A 4 5.79 -10.75 17.90
CA ILE A 4 6.65 -10.57 16.73
C ILE A 4 6.58 -9.07 16.51
N ASP A 5 7.69 -8.39 16.80
CA ASP A 5 7.65 -6.94 16.89
C ASP A 5 7.06 -6.45 15.58
N ARG A 6 6.00 -5.71 15.76
CA ARG A 6 5.30 -5.11 14.67
C ARG A 6 6.17 -3.91 14.31
N ASP A 7 6.22 -3.50 13.05
CA ASP A 7 6.62 -2.10 12.85
C ASP A 7 5.64 -1.20 13.65
N ILE A 8 5.90 0.10 13.73
CA ILE A 8 5.00 1.02 14.44
C ILE A 8 3.52 0.92 13.97
N ASN A 9 3.26 0.27 12.84
CA ASN A 9 1.97 0.12 12.19
C ASN A 9 1.28 -1.23 12.39
N GLY A 10 1.89 -2.17 13.11
CA GLY A 10 1.23 -3.42 13.45
C GLY A 10 1.60 -4.64 12.60
N VAL A 11 2.62 -4.52 11.74
CA VAL A 11 3.00 -5.57 10.77
C VAL A 11 4.16 -6.43 11.27
N PRO A 12 4.06 -7.78 11.23
CA PRO A 12 5.12 -8.68 11.67
C PRO A 12 6.40 -8.50 10.89
N ILE A 13 7.52 -8.42 11.62
CA ILE A 13 8.79 -8.09 11.03
C ILE A 13 9.50 -9.32 10.39
N LEU A 14 9.64 -9.32 9.06
CA LEU A 14 10.71 -10.02 8.33
C LEU A 14 11.90 -9.04 8.21
N THR A 15 13.10 -9.47 7.81
CA THR A 15 14.23 -8.53 7.68
C THR A 15 13.92 -7.41 6.68
N TYR A 16 13.48 -6.24 7.16
CA TYR A 16 13.21 -5.07 6.33
C TYR A 16 14.48 -4.63 5.62
N ALA A 17 14.24 -4.13 4.41
CA ALA A 17 14.96 -3.05 3.76
C ALA A 17 16.39 -3.37 3.34
N LEU A 18 16.54 -3.70 2.06
CA LEU A 18 17.74 -3.36 1.31
C LEU A 18 17.96 -1.84 1.44
N GLY A 19 18.84 -1.47 2.37
CA GLY A 19 19.39 -0.13 2.46
C GLY A 19 20.41 0.10 1.34
N PRO A 20 20.87 1.33 1.14
CA PRO A 20 22.01 1.60 0.25
C PRO A 20 23.28 0.89 0.80
N GLY A 21 23.57 -0.34 0.34
CA GLY A 21 24.80 -1.07 0.68
C GLY A 21 24.69 -2.58 0.92
N ASP A 22 23.49 -3.16 0.98
CA ASP A 22 23.32 -4.61 1.24
C ASP A 22 23.71 -5.51 0.04
N ALA A 23 24.22 -6.70 0.35
CA ALA A 23 24.52 -7.74 -0.66
C ALA A 23 23.29 -8.64 -0.88
N TRP A 24 22.95 -8.85 -2.15
CA TRP A 24 21.77 -9.59 -2.62
C TRP A 24 21.72 -11.09 -2.24
N THR A 25 22.78 -11.64 -1.64
CA THR A 25 22.92 -13.07 -1.29
C THR A 25 22.53 -13.41 0.14
N TRP A 26 22.01 -12.46 0.92
CA TRP A 26 21.64 -12.70 2.31
C TRP A 26 20.23 -13.31 2.38
N VAL A 27 20.15 -14.57 2.81
CA VAL A 27 18.90 -15.32 2.97
C VAL A 27 18.01 -14.63 4.00
N ARG A 28 16.74 -14.41 3.64
CA ARG A 28 15.73 -13.77 4.49
C ARG A 28 15.42 -14.68 5.66
N SER A 29 15.79 -14.25 6.86
CA SER A 29 15.50 -14.95 8.12
C SER A 29 14.59 -14.05 8.96
N PRO A 30 13.50 -14.53 9.58
CA PRO A 30 12.73 -13.72 10.51
C PRO A 30 13.70 -13.22 11.59
N ILE A 31 13.42 -12.05 12.17
CA ILE A 31 14.33 -11.45 13.14
C ILE A 31 13.68 -11.28 14.49
N MET A 32 14.51 -11.38 15.50
CA MET A 32 14.19 -11.12 16.89
C MET A 32 14.83 -9.80 17.28
N PHE A 33 14.21 -9.05 18.20
CA PHE A 33 14.74 -7.78 18.74
C PHE A 33 15.14 -7.87 20.22
N GLY A 34 14.84 -9.00 20.87
CA GLY A 34 15.18 -9.26 22.26
C GLY A 34 14.46 -10.47 22.83
N ASN A 35 14.95 -10.97 23.97
CA ASN A 35 14.28 -12.00 24.75
C ASN A 35 13.04 -11.43 25.43
N THR A 36 12.03 -12.27 25.62
CA THR A 36 10.76 -11.87 26.21
C THR A 36 10.15 -13.00 27.05
N GLU A 37 9.26 -12.67 27.99
CA GLU A 37 8.72 -13.67 28.93
C GLU A 37 7.90 -14.79 28.26
N ALA A 38 7.31 -14.56 27.08
CA ALA A 38 6.57 -15.60 26.35
C ALA A 38 7.39 -16.36 25.30
N CYS A 39 8.65 -15.96 25.06
CA CYS A 39 9.62 -16.73 24.30
C CYS A 39 10.77 -17.13 25.22
N PRO A 40 10.69 -18.31 25.87
CA PRO A 40 11.69 -18.75 26.81
C PRO A 40 13.07 -18.87 26.13
N ALA A 41 14.13 -18.41 26.80
CA ALA A 41 15.49 -18.45 26.25
C ALA A 41 16.01 -19.89 26.01
N ASP A 42 15.40 -20.89 26.65
CA ASP A 42 15.66 -22.31 26.38
C ASP A 42 15.01 -22.81 25.07
N VAL A 43 14.07 -22.05 24.51
CA VAL A 43 13.47 -22.29 23.18
C VAL A 43 14.21 -21.49 22.10
N LEU A 44 14.40 -20.19 22.31
CA LEU A 44 15.08 -19.30 21.38
C LEU A 44 15.72 -18.14 22.15
N ASP A 45 17.06 -18.11 22.21
CA ASP A 45 17.80 -17.06 22.93
C ASP A 45 18.39 -16.03 21.97
N PHE A 46 17.88 -14.80 22.04
CA PHE A 46 18.38 -13.64 21.31
C PHE A 46 19.90 -13.51 21.35
N ALA A 47 20.54 -13.72 22.50
CA ALA A 47 21.99 -13.53 22.62
C ALA A 47 22.80 -14.52 21.76
N THR A 48 22.21 -15.66 21.41
CA THR A 48 22.84 -16.72 20.61
C THR A 48 22.60 -16.58 19.11
N LEU A 49 21.66 -15.73 18.71
CA LEU A 49 21.31 -15.52 17.31
C LEU A 49 22.33 -14.64 16.59
N GLU A 50 22.47 -14.83 15.27
CA GLU A 50 23.36 -14.02 14.45
C GLU A 50 22.80 -12.59 14.30
N PRO A 51 23.61 -11.54 14.54
CA PRO A 51 23.16 -10.18 14.34
C PRO A 51 22.87 -9.88 12.87
N VAL A 52 21.82 -9.09 12.64
CA VAL A 52 21.50 -8.57 11.32
C VAL A 52 22.67 -7.70 10.84
N GLY A 53 22.91 -7.74 9.53
CA GLY A 53 24.05 -7.08 8.92
C GLY A 53 24.17 -5.58 9.24
N PRO A 54 25.39 -5.02 9.24
CA PRO A 54 25.65 -3.64 9.62
C PRO A 54 25.05 -2.61 8.64
N THR A 55 24.62 -3.05 7.47
CA THR A 55 24.00 -2.26 6.40
C THR A 55 22.47 -2.26 6.42
N SER A 56 21.85 -3.02 7.33
CA SER A 56 20.39 -3.07 7.47
C SER A 56 19.80 -1.77 8.02
N ILE A 57 18.50 -1.55 7.75
CA ILE A 57 17.76 -0.42 8.31
C ILE A 57 17.74 -0.42 9.84
N TYR A 58 17.72 -1.60 10.48
CA TYR A 58 17.73 -1.71 11.94
C TYR A 58 19.03 -1.18 12.52
N THR A 59 20.16 -1.57 11.93
CA THR A 59 21.46 -1.02 12.33
C THR A 59 21.51 0.49 12.12
N ALA A 60 20.99 1.00 10.99
CA ALA A 60 20.94 2.44 10.71
C ALA A 60 20.05 3.21 11.70
N LEU A 61 19.01 2.58 12.23
CA LEU A 61 18.12 3.12 13.26
C LEU A 61 18.64 2.88 14.69
N GLY A 62 19.79 2.22 14.86
CA GLY A 62 20.35 1.88 16.17
C GLY A 62 19.59 0.78 16.91
N ILE A 63 18.82 -0.02 16.19
CA ILE A 63 18.02 -1.14 16.71
C ILE A 63 18.85 -2.44 16.58
N GLU A 64 19.03 -3.16 17.69
CA GLU A 64 19.68 -4.48 17.66
C GLU A 64 18.67 -5.55 17.21
N ALA A 65 18.91 -6.14 16.05
CA ALA A 65 18.09 -7.20 15.48
C ALA A 65 18.95 -8.43 15.17
N ARG A 66 18.38 -9.64 15.27
CA ARG A 66 19.11 -10.90 15.05
C ARG A 66 18.29 -11.95 14.31
N TYR A 67 18.92 -12.70 13.41
CA TYR A 67 18.27 -13.70 12.55
C TYR A 67 17.82 -14.94 13.33
N ILE A 68 16.57 -15.36 13.09
CA ILE A 68 15.97 -16.60 13.57
C ILE A 68 16.29 -17.71 12.54
N PRO A 69 16.86 -18.84 12.97
CA PRO A 69 17.30 -19.89 12.06
C PRO A 69 16.12 -20.62 11.39
N PHE A 70 16.24 -20.79 10.08
CA PHE A 70 15.37 -21.63 9.25
C PHE A 70 15.87 -23.07 9.20
N VAL A 71 14.95 -24.02 9.16
CA VAL A 71 15.23 -25.42 8.82
C VAL A 71 14.35 -25.76 7.62
N ASP A 72 14.97 -26.05 6.47
CA ASP A 72 14.29 -26.36 5.21
C ASP A 72 13.27 -25.31 4.72
N GLY A 73 13.54 -24.03 4.98
CA GLY A 73 12.67 -22.92 4.53
C GLY A 73 11.43 -22.73 5.41
N GLU A 74 11.31 -23.48 6.50
CA GLU A 74 10.31 -23.26 7.54
C GLU A 74 10.97 -22.88 8.87
N ILE A 75 10.22 -22.16 9.68
CA ILE A 75 10.60 -21.95 11.07
C ILE A 75 10.37 -23.28 11.79
N PRO A 76 11.37 -23.80 12.53
CA PRO A 76 11.17 -24.95 13.41
C PRO A 76 9.93 -24.81 14.29
N GLU A 77 9.08 -25.85 14.29
CA GLU A 77 7.83 -25.89 15.08
C GLU A 77 8.06 -25.58 16.57
N ALA A 78 9.24 -25.97 17.10
CA ALA A 78 9.66 -25.66 18.47
C ALA A 78 9.67 -24.15 18.78
N TYR A 79 9.93 -23.31 17.79
CA TYR A 79 9.90 -21.85 17.93
C TYR A 79 8.49 -21.28 17.82
N GLY A 80 7.46 -22.08 17.53
CA GLY A 80 6.08 -21.61 17.36
C GLY A 80 5.53 -20.85 18.58
N VAL A 81 5.98 -21.17 19.80
CA VAL A 81 5.62 -20.43 21.02
C VAL A 81 6.21 -19.02 21.09
N CYS A 82 7.30 -18.79 20.35
CA CYS A 82 7.97 -17.50 20.20
C CYS A 82 7.39 -16.69 19.03
N MET A 83 6.33 -17.18 18.38
CA MET A 83 5.80 -16.62 17.14
C MET A 83 4.31 -16.30 17.24
N THR A 84 3.92 -15.24 16.53
CA THR A 84 2.54 -14.84 16.32
C THR A 84 2.28 -14.79 14.83
N GLU A 85 1.12 -15.27 14.39
CA GLU A 85 0.78 -15.22 12.96
C GLU A 85 0.70 -13.79 12.44
N ALA A 86 1.16 -13.60 11.21
CA ALA A 86 0.99 -12.36 10.48
C ALA A 86 -0.50 -12.02 10.27
N HIS A 87 -0.99 -10.97 10.95
CA HIS A 87 -2.34 -10.48 10.74
C HIS A 87 -2.36 -9.50 9.56
N LEU A 88 -2.73 -10.02 8.39
CA LEU A 88 -2.87 -9.23 7.16
C LEU A 88 -4.26 -8.59 6.99
N GLY A 89 -5.19 -8.84 7.92
CA GLY A 89 -6.60 -8.42 7.83
C GLY A 89 -7.20 -8.58 6.43
N ARG A 90 -7.58 -7.50 5.74
CA ARG A 90 -8.13 -7.58 4.36
C ARG A 90 -7.17 -8.21 3.35
N LEU A 91 -5.85 -8.07 3.53
CA LEU A 91 -4.84 -8.71 2.70
C LEU A 91 -4.68 -10.20 2.97
N SER A 92 -5.34 -10.79 3.97
CA SER A 92 -5.39 -12.26 4.12
C SER A 92 -5.91 -12.98 2.87
N ALA A 93 -6.62 -12.27 1.98
CA ALA A 93 -7.02 -12.74 0.67
C ALA A 93 -5.86 -13.21 -0.24
N VAL A 94 -4.61 -12.80 0.02
CA VAL A 94 -3.43 -13.33 -0.69
C VAL A 94 -3.25 -14.83 -0.50
N ARG A 95 -3.78 -15.39 0.60
CA ARG A 95 -3.74 -16.83 0.91
C ARG A 95 -4.96 -17.58 0.34
N ALA A 96 -5.84 -16.88 -0.37
CA ALA A 96 -6.97 -17.54 -1.01
C ALA A 96 -6.47 -18.41 -2.18
N PRO A 97 -7.22 -19.47 -2.55
CA PRO A 97 -6.90 -20.22 -3.76
C PRO A 97 -6.83 -19.31 -4.99
N GLU A 98 -5.89 -19.53 -5.90
CA GLU A 98 -5.62 -18.71 -7.10
C GLU A 98 -6.91 -18.31 -7.86
N LYS A 99 -7.84 -19.25 -8.04
CA LYS A 99 -9.15 -19.02 -8.68
C LYS A 99 -9.97 -17.86 -8.07
N VAL A 100 -9.71 -17.48 -6.83
CA VAL A 100 -10.41 -16.38 -6.15
C VAL A 100 -9.87 -15.03 -6.64
N LEU A 101 -8.55 -14.90 -6.80
CA LEU A 101 -7.93 -13.70 -7.35
C LEU A 101 -8.16 -13.62 -8.86
N ASP A 102 -8.10 -14.74 -9.57
CA ASP A 102 -8.43 -14.84 -11.00
C ASP A 102 -9.86 -14.33 -11.28
N MET A 103 -10.87 -14.81 -10.53
CA MET A 103 -12.24 -14.31 -10.65
C MET A 103 -12.37 -12.81 -10.31
N ALA A 104 -11.60 -12.31 -9.34
CA ALA A 104 -11.60 -10.89 -9.02
C ALA A 104 -10.94 -10.04 -10.11
N LEU A 105 -9.91 -10.56 -10.79
CA LEU A 105 -9.32 -9.94 -11.96
C LEU A 105 -10.29 -9.92 -13.14
N LEU A 106 -11.03 -11.01 -13.36
CA LEU A 106 -12.10 -11.07 -14.37
C LEU A 106 -13.16 -9.99 -14.13
N GLU A 107 -13.64 -9.85 -12.89
CA GLU A 107 -14.62 -8.82 -12.52
C GLU A 107 -14.07 -7.41 -12.77
N LEU A 108 -12.83 -7.15 -12.34
CA LEU A 108 -12.14 -5.88 -12.55
C LEU A 108 -12.02 -5.53 -14.04
N VAL A 109 -11.43 -6.42 -14.84
CA VAL A 109 -11.18 -6.18 -16.26
C VAL A 109 -12.50 -6.07 -17.03
N THR A 110 -13.53 -6.85 -16.66
CA THR A 110 -14.87 -6.73 -17.25
C THR A 110 -15.48 -5.36 -16.98
N ALA A 111 -15.39 -4.85 -15.74
CA ALA A 111 -15.89 -3.52 -15.39
C ALA A 111 -15.18 -2.41 -16.18
N LEU A 112 -13.84 -2.50 -16.30
CA LEU A 112 -13.03 -1.51 -17.01
C LEU A 112 -13.25 -1.53 -18.53
N LYS A 113 -13.61 -2.69 -19.10
CA LYS A 113 -13.84 -2.85 -20.56
C LYS A 113 -15.31 -2.80 -20.95
N THR A 114 -16.20 -2.45 -20.04
CA THR A 114 -17.62 -2.27 -20.35
C THR A 114 -17.78 -1.13 -21.37
N PRO A 115 -18.50 -1.32 -22.49
CA PRO A 115 -18.66 -0.28 -23.50
C PRO A 115 -19.27 1.00 -22.91
N GLY A 116 -18.71 2.15 -23.28
CA GLY A 116 -19.21 3.46 -22.84
C GLY A 116 -18.74 3.90 -21.45
N VAL A 117 -17.90 3.12 -20.75
CA VAL A 117 -17.27 3.57 -19.51
C VAL A 117 -16.07 4.47 -19.80
N THR A 118 -15.91 5.50 -18.98
CA THR A 118 -14.66 6.28 -18.91
C THR A 118 -13.90 5.87 -17.67
N ILE A 119 -12.60 5.58 -17.83
CA ILE A 119 -11.71 5.22 -16.72
C ILE A 119 -10.99 6.47 -16.24
N ALA A 120 -11.05 6.74 -14.94
CA ALA A 120 -10.38 7.85 -14.29
C ALA A 120 -9.79 7.40 -12.95
N LEU A 121 -9.25 8.35 -12.18
CA LEU A 121 -8.68 8.11 -10.86
C LEU A 121 -9.42 8.84 -9.75
N ASP A 122 -9.49 8.21 -8.59
CA ASP A 122 -9.82 8.90 -7.35
C ASP A 122 -8.59 9.61 -6.76
N GLU A 123 -8.78 10.27 -5.64
CA GLU A 123 -7.79 11.10 -4.95
C GLU A 123 -6.58 10.27 -4.48
N ALA A 124 -6.81 9.01 -4.12
CA ALA A 124 -5.80 8.02 -3.73
C ALA A 124 -5.11 7.35 -4.91
N GLY A 125 -5.61 7.59 -6.13
CA GLY A 125 -5.11 6.96 -7.34
C GLY A 125 -5.72 5.60 -7.62
N ARG A 126 -6.82 5.16 -6.97
CA ARG A 126 -7.57 3.96 -7.38
C ARG A 126 -8.31 4.21 -8.70
N LEU A 127 -8.56 3.14 -9.44
CA LEU A 127 -9.37 3.21 -10.66
C LEU A 127 -10.82 3.54 -10.30
N LYS A 128 -11.44 4.44 -11.06
CA LYS A 128 -12.88 4.68 -11.05
C LYS A 128 -13.41 4.62 -12.46
N ILE A 129 -14.60 4.08 -12.62
CA ILE A 129 -15.35 4.08 -13.88
C ILE A 129 -16.51 5.06 -13.77
N SER A 130 -16.80 5.74 -14.87
CA SER A 130 -18.02 6.54 -15.00
C SER A 130 -18.78 6.16 -16.26
N TYR A 131 -20.10 6.05 -16.15
CA TYR A 131 -21.01 5.78 -17.25
C TYR A 131 -22.36 6.44 -17.00
N PHE A 132 -23.12 6.66 -18.06
CA PHE A 132 -24.47 7.20 -17.97
C PHE A 132 -25.47 6.04 -17.86
N ASP A 133 -26.29 6.03 -16.81
CA ASP A 133 -27.39 5.08 -16.67
C ASP A 133 -28.62 5.64 -17.39
N GLU A 134 -28.94 5.09 -18.57
CA GLU A 134 -30.07 5.55 -19.40
C GLU A 134 -31.44 5.33 -18.73
N ILE A 135 -31.54 4.41 -17.77
CA ILE A 135 -32.81 4.11 -17.08
C ILE A 135 -33.03 5.11 -15.94
N LEU A 136 -31.97 5.45 -15.22
CA LEU A 136 -32.01 6.38 -14.09
C LEU A 136 -31.74 7.83 -14.48
N ASP A 137 -31.37 8.10 -15.74
CA ASP A 137 -31.04 9.43 -16.29
C ASP A 137 -29.96 10.15 -15.46
N VAL A 138 -28.95 9.40 -15.02
CA VAL A 138 -27.92 9.89 -14.09
C VAL A 138 -26.52 9.41 -14.49
N GLN A 139 -25.53 10.27 -14.29
CA GLN A 139 -24.13 9.90 -14.38
C GLN A 139 -23.75 9.08 -13.14
N VAL A 140 -23.41 7.81 -13.34
CA VAL A 140 -22.90 6.94 -12.28
C VAL A 140 -21.37 7.01 -12.27
N VAL A 141 -20.79 7.20 -11.08
CA VAL A 141 -19.35 7.11 -10.83
C VAL A 141 -19.13 6.03 -9.80
N LYS A 142 -18.33 5.02 -10.13
CA LYS A 142 -18.00 3.90 -9.26
C LYS A 142 -16.49 3.76 -9.15
N THR A 143 -15.95 3.89 -7.94
CA THR A 143 -14.56 3.54 -7.65
C THR A 143 -14.44 2.01 -7.52
N ILE A 144 -13.38 1.44 -8.07
CA ILE A 144 -12.99 0.05 -7.82
C ILE A 144 -12.48 -0.04 -6.37
N ASP A 145 -13.38 -0.39 -5.46
CA ASP A 145 -13.15 -0.35 -4.02
C ASP A 145 -13.10 -1.74 -3.36
N ALA A 146 -13.38 -2.79 -4.13
CA ALA A 146 -13.30 -4.17 -3.65
C ALA A 146 -11.84 -4.54 -3.39
N PRO A 147 -11.51 -5.05 -2.18
CA PRO A 147 -10.12 -5.35 -1.85
C PRO A 147 -9.52 -6.44 -2.73
N ARG A 148 -10.32 -7.43 -3.14
CA ARG A 148 -9.85 -8.52 -4.01
C ARG A 148 -9.59 -8.08 -5.44
N GLU A 149 -10.43 -7.21 -6.01
CA GLU A 149 -10.22 -6.65 -7.35
C GLU A 149 -8.91 -5.85 -7.37
N ASN A 150 -8.71 -5.02 -6.34
CA ASN A 150 -7.49 -4.24 -6.16
C ASN A 150 -6.25 -5.14 -5.97
N LEU A 151 -6.35 -6.20 -5.17
CA LEU A 151 -5.24 -7.15 -4.96
C LEU A 151 -4.88 -7.91 -6.24
N ALA A 152 -5.88 -8.39 -6.98
CA ALA A 152 -5.66 -9.11 -8.22
C ALA A 152 -5.12 -8.19 -9.32
N GLY A 153 -5.55 -6.93 -9.36
CA GLY A 153 -4.98 -5.91 -10.24
C GLY A 153 -3.51 -5.58 -9.90
N PHE A 154 -3.17 -5.51 -8.60
CA PHE A 154 -1.79 -5.34 -8.14
C PHE A 154 -0.89 -6.48 -8.63
N GLU A 155 -1.32 -7.73 -8.45
CA GLU A 155 -0.60 -8.92 -8.94
C GLU A 155 -0.46 -8.90 -10.46
N SER A 156 -1.56 -8.73 -11.20
CA SER A 156 -1.58 -8.69 -12.66
C SER A 156 -0.60 -7.66 -13.21
N LEU A 157 -0.58 -6.44 -12.66
CA LEU A 157 0.31 -5.38 -13.15
C LEU A 157 1.78 -5.70 -12.97
N LEU A 158 2.16 -6.35 -11.87
CA LEU A 158 3.56 -6.66 -11.59
C LEU A 158 4.04 -7.92 -12.33
N GLU A 159 3.17 -8.91 -12.51
CA GLU A 159 3.50 -10.15 -13.24
C GLU A 159 3.42 -10.02 -14.76
N THR A 160 2.52 -9.16 -15.26
CA THR A 160 2.24 -9.09 -16.70
C THR A 160 2.55 -7.75 -17.35
N ALA A 161 2.80 -6.70 -16.56
CA ALA A 161 2.87 -5.31 -17.00
C ALA A 161 1.57 -4.76 -17.64
N GLU A 162 0.44 -5.42 -17.43
CA GLU A 162 -0.87 -5.00 -17.92
C GLU A 162 -2.00 -5.41 -16.97
N LEU A 163 -3.19 -4.82 -17.18
CA LEU A 163 -4.43 -5.35 -16.62
C LEU A 163 -5.16 -6.09 -17.73
N SER A 164 -5.09 -7.41 -17.73
CA SER A 164 -5.74 -8.26 -18.72
C SER A 164 -6.30 -9.51 -18.08
N HIS A 165 -7.27 -10.13 -18.74
CA HIS A 165 -7.81 -11.42 -18.33
C HIS A 165 -8.19 -12.21 -19.59
N ALA A 166 -7.84 -13.50 -19.63
CA ALA A 166 -7.98 -14.34 -20.83
C ALA A 166 -9.45 -14.46 -21.31
N GLU A 167 -10.41 -14.42 -20.38
CA GLU A 167 -11.84 -14.50 -20.68
C GLU A 167 -12.46 -13.17 -21.15
N VAL A 168 -11.75 -12.04 -21.06
CA VAL A 168 -12.27 -10.74 -21.51
C VAL A 168 -11.78 -10.43 -22.93
N ALA A 169 -12.74 -10.33 -23.86
CA ALA A 169 -12.44 -10.09 -25.27
C ALA A 169 -11.65 -8.80 -25.51
N GLY A 170 -10.68 -8.85 -26.43
CA GLY A 170 -9.82 -7.72 -26.79
C GLY A 170 -8.62 -7.51 -25.85
N GLY A 171 -8.25 -8.50 -25.03
CA GLY A 171 -7.02 -8.48 -24.25
C GLY A 171 -6.98 -7.43 -23.14
N ALA A 172 -5.83 -6.77 -22.98
CA ALA A 172 -5.56 -5.78 -21.94
C ALA A 172 -6.50 -4.57 -21.94
N VAL A 173 -6.63 -3.93 -20.78
CA VAL A 173 -7.25 -2.62 -20.62
C VAL A 173 -6.30 -1.57 -21.20
N GLU A 174 -6.73 -0.91 -22.28
CA GLU A 174 -5.97 0.16 -22.92
C GLU A 174 -6.19 1.50 -22.23
N GLY A 175 -5.21 2.40 -22.31
CA GLY A 175 -5.38 3.80 -21.91
C GLY A 175 -5.62 4.02 -20.42
N LEU A 176 -5.06 3.17 -19.55
CA LEU A 176 -5.15 3.38 -18.11
C LEU A 176 -4.66 4.78 -17.72
N PRO A 177 -5.43 5.54 -16.92
CA PRO A 177 -5.04 6.87 -16.53
C PRO A 177 -3.77 6.87 -15.66
N VAL A 178 -2.89 7.84 -15.91
CA VAL A 178 -1.57 7.96 -15.29
C VAL A 178 -1.56 9.04 -14.21
N ARG A 179 -0.89 8.77 -13.08
CA ARG A 179 -0.60 9.76 -12.04
C ARG A 179 0.58 9.28 -11.18
N PRO A 180 1.56 10.15 -10.87
CA PRO A 180 1.88 11.44 -11.52
C PRO A 180 2.44 11.26 -12.95
N ASP A 181 2.61 12.36 -13.70
CA ASP A 181 3.35 12.33 -14.97
C ASP A 181 4.82 11.98 -14.74
N ARG A 182 5.29 10.91 -15.39
CA ARG A 182 6.66 10.38 -15.31
C ARG A 182 7.51 10.75 -16.53
N THR A 183 7.02 11.64 -17.39
CA THR A 183 7.74 12.09 -18.59
C THR A 183 9.15 12.59 -18.24
N GLY A 184 10.15 12.07 -18.96
CA GLY A 184 11.56 12.42 -18.76
C GLY A 184 12.24 11.74 -17.57
N GLN A 185 11.54 10.94 -16.76
CA GLN A 185 12.17 10.09 -15.75
C GLN A 185 12.76 8.82 -16.39
N ALA A 186 13.77 8.24 -15.73
CA ALA A 186 14.25 6.92 -16.11
C ALA A 186 13.12 5.89 -15.87
N TYR A 187 12.92 4.97 -16.81
CA TYR A 187 11.90 3.92 -16.72
C TYR A 187 10.46 4.45 -16.52
N PRO A 188 9.97 5.36 -17.38
CA PRO A 188 8.70 6.06 -17.15
C PRO A 188 7.50 5.11 -17.14
N GLU A 189 7.49 4.09 -17.99
CA GLU A 189 6.47 3.04 -18.04
C GLU A 189 6.42 2.24 -16.74
N SER A 190 7.57 1.76 -16.28
CA SER A 190 7.71 1.02 -15.02
C SER A 190 7.18 1.81 -13.83
N LEU A 191 7.50 3.11 -13.79
CA LEU A 191 7.03 4.01 -12.73
C LEU A 191 5.51 4.18 -12.77
N GLN A 192 4.91 4.37 -13.95
CA GLN A 192 3.46 4.50 -14.08
C GLN A 192 2.71 3.22 -13.67
N LEU A 193 3.21 2.06 -14.08
CA LEU A 193 2.63 0.76 -13.71
C LEU A 193 2.78 0.50 -12.20
N MET A 194 3.92 0.83 -11.61
CA MET A 194 4.14 0.68 -10.17
C MET A 194 3.35 1.71 -9.35
N ASP A 195 3.16 2.94 -9.82
CA ASP A 195 2.27 3.92 -9.17
C ASP A 195 0.84 3.39 -9.10
N ARG A 196 0.37 2.79 -10.20
CA ARG A 196 -0.92 2.10 -10.28
C ARG A 196 -1.00 0.92 -9.31
N ALA A 197 0.00 0.05 -9.34
CA ALA A 197 0.07 -1.13 -8.49
C ALA A 197 0.09 -0.74 -7.00
N ALA A 198 0.82 0.32 -6.63
CA ALA A 198 0.86 0.83 -5.26
C ALA A 198 -0.53 1.31 -4.79
N ALA A 199 -1.23 2.09 -5.61
CA ALA A 199 -2.59 2.54 -5.30
C ALA A 199 -3.58 1.37 -5.18
N MET A 200 -3.43 0.34 -6.02
CA MET A 200 -4.22 -0.88 -5.96
C MET A 200 -3.96 -1.65 -4.65
N LEU A 201 -2.70 -1.90 -4.29
CA LEU A 201 -2.40 -2.57 -3.02
C LEU A 201 -2.92 -1.76 -1.81
N GLY A 202 -2.87 -0.42 -1.87
CA GLY A 202 -3.47 0.45 -0.86
C GLY A 202 -5.00 0.37 -0.79
N GLY A 203 -5.67 0.08 -1.91
CA GLY A 203 -7.11 -0.24 -1.97
C GLY A 203 -7.46 -1.59 -1.38
N ALA A 204 -6.55 -2.57 -1.51
CA ALA A 204 -6.67 -3.90 -0.97
C ALA A 204 -6.42 -3.98 0.55
N SER A 205 -5.53 -3.14 1.07
CA SER A 205 -5.12 -3.16 2.49
C SER A 205 -6.20 -2.70 3.47
N ASP A 206 -5.97 -2.95 4.76
CA ASP A 206 -6.85 -2.47 5.80
C ASP A 206 -6.86 -0.95 5.88
N LYS A 207 -8.06 -0.37 6.02
CA LYS A 207 -8.24 1.08 6.09
C LYS A 207 -7.67 1.70 7.38
N PHE A 208 -7.48 0.90 8.42
CA PHE A 208 -7.10 1.38 9.76
C PHE A 208 -5.66 1.04 10.15
N GLY A 209 -5.06 0.02 9.54
CA GLY A 209 -3.63 -0.28 9.68
C GLY A 209 -2.79 0.58 8.74
N ALA A 210 -1.48 0.59 8.92
CA ALA A 210 -0.56 1.18 7.94
C ALA A 210 0.24 0.05 7.27
N VAL A 211 0.60 0.27 6.00
CA VAL A 211 1.27 -0.76 5.19
C VAL A 211 2.77 -0.54 5.22
N GLY A 212 3.47 -1.40 5.94
CA GLY A 212 4.92 -1.38 5.99
C GLY A 212 5.57 -2.16 4.84
N LEU A 213 6.88 -1.96 4.64
CA LEU A 213 7.67 -2.72 3.67
C LEU A 213 7.63 -4.24 3.93
N ASP A 214 7.50 -4.72 5.16
CA ASP A 214 7.37 -6.15 5.41
C ASP A 214 6.02 -6.70 5.04
N GLU A 215 4.95 -5.92 5.21
CA GLU A 215 3.64 -6.34 4.73
C GLU A 215 3.70 -6.47 3.20
N LEU A 216 4.33 -5.50 2.53
CA LEU A 216 4.60 -5.58 1.10
C LEU A 216 5.43 -6.83 0.75
N MET A 217 6.53 -7.10 1.47
CA MET A 217 7.39 -8.27 1.20
C MET A 217 6.66 -9.59 1.45
N TYR A 218 5.85 -9.67 2.50
CA TYR A 218 5.08 -10.85 2.86
C TYR A 218 3.95 -11.12 1.85
N VAL A 219 3.21 -10.08 1.47
CA VAL A 219 2.21 -10.15 0.40
C VAL A 219 2.84 -10.56 -0.92
N SER A 220 3.97 -9.95 -1.29
CA SER A 220 4.68 -10.27 -2.53
C SER A 220 5.15 -11.73 -2.55
N GLU A 221 5.63 -12.26 -1.42
CA GLU A 221 6.09 -13.65 -1.34
C GLU A 221 4.93 -14.65 -1.42
N ILE A 222 3.81 -14.39 -0.73
CA ILE A 222 2.64 -15.29 -0.80
C ILE A 222 2.07 -15.33 -2.21
N LEU A 223 2.00 -14.18 -2.89
CA LEU A 223 1.61 -14.09 -4.29
C LEU A 223 2.71 -14.56 -5.25
N THR A 224 3.87 -14.96 -4.74
CA THR A 224 5.03 -15.44 -5.52
C THR A 224 5.52 -14.44 -6.58
N LEU A 225 5.35 -13.14 -6.33
CA LEU A 225 5.65 -12.09 -7.29
C LEU A 225 7.11 -12.13 -7.74
N GLY A 226 7.31 -12.20 -9.05
CA GLY A 226 8.59 -12.40 -9.70
C GLY A 226 8.68 -13.74 -10.41
N THR A 227 7.97 -14.76 -9.92
CA THR A 227 8.16 -16.16 -10.37
C THR A 227 7.58 -16.38 -11.76
N ASP A 228 6.40 -15.85 -12.02
CA ASP A 228 5.63 -16.08 -13.24
C ASP A 228 5.64 -14.87 -14.19
N MET A 229 6.61 -13.97 -14.00
CA MET A 229 6.69 -12.73 -14.77
C MET A 229 6.80 -13.00 -16.27
N THR A 230 5.92 -12.36 -17.04
CA THR A 230 5.99 -12.38 -18.50
C THR A 230 7.25 -11.68 -19.01
N THR A 231 7.59 -11.88 -20.29
CA THR A 231 8.69 -11.13 -20.93
C THR A 231 8.45 -9.62 -20.85
N ALA A 232 7.21 -9.16 -21.05
CA ALA A 232 6.86 -7.74 -20.96
C ALA A 232 7.10 -7.19 -19.54
N ALA A 233 6.72 -7.95 -18.51
CA ALA A 233 7.00 -7.56 -17.13
C ALA A 233 8.50 -7.51 -16.82
N LYS A 234 9.30 -8.46 -17.32
CA LYS A 234 10.77 -8.45 -17.15
C LYS A 234 11.41 -7.28 -17.89
N ASP A 235 10.93 -6.94 -19.08
CA ASP A 235 11.38 -5.77 -19.83
C ASP A 235 11.03 -4.48 -19.07
N ALA A 236 9.81 -4.39 -18.54
CA ALA A 236 9.31 -3.24 -17.79
C ALA A 236 9.99 -3.08 -16.43
N PHE A 237 10.16 -4.13 -15.63
CA PHE A 237 10.59 -4.01 -14.24
C PHE A 237 12.04 -4.48 -14.00
N GLY A 238 12.60 -5.22 -14.94
CA GLY A 238 13.87 -5.93 -14.80
C GLY A 238 13.66 -7.38 -14.40
N GLU A 239 14.72 -8.18 -14.52
CA GLU A 239 14.69 -9.57 -14.05
C GLU A 239 14.38 -9.62 -12.54
N PRO A 240 13.54 -10.57 -12.09
CA PRO A 240 13.31 -10.79 -10.69
C PRO A 240 14.61 -11.24 -10.03
N PHE A 241 14.77 -10.92 -8.75
CA PHE A 241 15.94 -11.34 -8.00
C PHE A 241 15.82 -12.82 -7.66
N ALA A 242 16.89 -13.58 -7.96
CA ALA A 242 16.98 -14.97 -7.53
C ALA A 242 16.95 -15.05 -6.00
N SER A 243 16.29 -16.08 -5.47
CA SER A 243 16.40 -16.38 -4.05
C SER A 243 17.86 -16.72 -3.68
N ALA A 244 18.28 -16.25 -2.50
CA ALA A 244 19.58 -16.58 -1.94
C ALA A 244 19.67 -18.06 -1.50
N ASP A 245 18.52 -18.72 -1.27
CA ASP A 245 18.47 -20.17 -1.08
C ASP A 245 18.44 -20.86 -2.46
N PRO A 246 19.48 -21.62 -2.83
CA PRO A 246 19.51 -22.35 -4.10
C PRO A 246 18.45 -23.46 -4.22
N LYS A 247 17.74 -23.79 -3.14
CA LYS A 247 16.60 -24.72 -3.15
C LYS A 247 15.24 -24.03 -3.29
N ALA A 248 15.16 -22.73 -3.05
CA ALA A 248 13.92 -21.99 -3.19
C ALA A 248 13.50 -21.97 -4.67
N LYS A 249 12.20 -22.18 -4.91
CA LYS A 249 11.62 -22.18 -6.25
C LYS A 249 11.04 -20.82 -6.65
N THR A 250 10.95 -19.89 -5.71
CA THR A 250 10.41 -18.54 -5.90
C THR A 250 11.53 -17.54 -6.17
N THR A 251 11.20 -16.52 -6.95
CA THR A 251 12.04 -15.33 -7.16
C THR A 251 11.35 -14.13 -6.52
N PHE A 252 12.07 -13.01 -6.39
CA PHE A 252 11.52 -11.79 -5.81
C PHE A 252 11.35 -10.70 -6.86
N PHE A 253 10.19 -10.05 -6.84
CA PHE A 253 9.93 -8.92 -7.69
C PHE A 253 10.99 -7.80 -7.53
N ASN A 254 11.39 -7.24 -8.66
CA ASN A 254 12.44 -6.24 -8.74
C ASN A 254 11.88 -4.82 -8.65
N PHE A 255 11.81 -4.28 -7.42
CA PHE A 255 11.39 -2.89 -7.20
C PHE A 255 12.45 -1.83 -7.55
N SER A 256 13.64 -2.20 -8.04
CA SER A 256 14.79 -1.26 -8.16
C SER A 256 14.56 -0.06 -9.07
N ARG A 257 13.57 -0.14 -9.97
CA ARG A 257 13.19 0.96 -10.87
C ARG A 257 12.20 1.94 -10.25
N PHE A 258 11.67 1.66 -9.06
CA PHE A 258 10.65 2.50 -8.44
C PHE A 258 11.22 3.76 -7.78
N GLN A 259 10.52 4.88 -7.96
CA GLN A 259 10.79 6.14 -7.28
C GLN A 259 9.47 6.81 -6.90
N TYR A 260 9.39 7.28 -5.66
CA TYR A 260 8.22 7.86 -5.06
C TYR A 260 8.50 9.28 -4.57
N ASP A 261 7.56 10.18 -4.83
CA ASP A 261 7.56 11.57 -4.38
C ASP A 261 6.13 11.93 -3.98
N ARG A 262 5.87 11.94 -2.67
CA ARG A 262 4.53 12.16 -2.10
C ARG A 262 3.95 13.50 -2.54
N ALA A 263 4.77 14.55 -2.54
CA ALA A 263 4.34 15.89 -2.89
C ALA A 263 3.83 15.96 -4.34
N LYS A 264 4.50 15.25 -5.26
CA LYS A 264 4.04 15.14 -6.66
C LYS A 264 2.81 14.26 -6.81
N THR A 265 2.78 13.12 -6.13
CA THR A 265 1.65 12.19 -6.22
C THR A 265 0.36 12.82 -5.70
N TYR A 266 0.42 13.52 -4.57
CA TYR A 266 -0.76 14.09 -3.89
C TYR A 266 -0.86 15.62 -3.97
N ALA A 267 -0.34 16.24 -5.03
CA ALA A 267 -0.42 17.69 -5.26
C ALA A 267 -1.86 18.24 -5.44
N GLY A 268 -2.86 17.37 -5.54
CA GLY A 268 -4.26 17.74 -5.75
C GLY A 268 -5.02 18.06 -4.46
N GLU A 269 -6.31 18.31 -4.62
CA GLU A 269 -7.27 18.59 -3.56
C GLU A 269 -8.23 17.40 -3.38
N VAL A 270 -8.89 17.33 -2.23
CA VAL A 270 -9.98 16.39 -1.95
C VAL A 270 -11.22 17.17 -1.54
N CYS A 271 -12.37 16.79 -2.11
CA CYS A 271 -13.67 17.32 -1.71
C CYS A 271 -14.24 16.51 -0.54
N TYR A 272 -14.69 17.17 0.52
CA TYR A 272 -15.29 16.50 1.67
C TYR A 272 -16.32 17.39 2.39
N LEU A 273 -17.19 16.77 3.21
CA LEU A 273 -18.11 17.50 4.08
C LEU A 273 -17.41 17.86 5.40
N LYS A 274 -17.03 19.13 5.55
CA LYS A 274 -16.46 19.67 6.78
C LYS A 274 -17.55 19.97 7.78
N VAL A 275 -17.68 19.12 8.80
CA VAL A 275 -18.61 19.35 9.91
C VAL A 275 -17.93 20.21 10.95
N THR A 276 -18.41 21.43 11.11
CA THR A 276 -18.03 22.30 12.24
C THR A 276 -19.05 22.10 13.36
N THR A 277 -18.63 21.46 14.45
CA THR A 277 -19.41 21.51 15.69
C THR A 277 -19.55 22.97 16.14
N PRO A 278 -20.72 23.40 16.61
CA PRO A 278 -20.84 24.65 17.38
C PRO A 278 -19.76 24.66 18.47
N ALA A 279 -19.28 25.84 18.87
CA ALA A 279 -18.12 25.99 19.77
C ALA A 279 -18.24 25.17 21.08
N GLY A 280 -17.80 23.90 21.06
CA GLY A 280 -17.79 22.98 22.20
C GLY A 280 -18.46 21.64 21.92
N ALA A 281 -17.99 20.59 22.59
CA ALA A 281 -18.72 19.33 22.69
C ALA A 281 -20.11 19.57 23.30
N PRO A 282 -21.13 18.74 22.98
CA PRO A 282 -22.42 18.81 23.65
C PRO A 282 -22.22 18.76 25.17
N ALA A 283 -22.90 19.62 25.91
CA ALA A 283 -22.83 19.58 27.37
C ALA A 283 -23.35 18.21 27.88
N ASP A 284 -22.78 17.69 28.97
CA ASP A 284 -23.25 16.46 29.60
C ASP A 284 -24.78 16.52 29.80
N GLY A 285 -25.50 15.54 29.23
CA GLY A 285 -26.95 15.43 29.31
C GLY A 285 -27.73 16.13 28.20
N GLN A 286 -27.08 16.74 27.21
CA GLN A 286 -27.76 17.25 26.01
C GLN A 286 -28.29 16.07 25.18
N THR A 287 -29.60 16.06 24.92
CA THR A 287 -30.27 15.06 24.08
C THR A 287 -30.51 15.60 22.67
N LEU A 288 -30.62 14.71 21.69
CA LEU A 288 -30.92 15.07 20.30
C LEU A 288 -32.27 15.83 20.17
N PRO A 289 -32.41 16.73 19.17
CA PRO A 289 -31.43 17.07 18.13
C PRO A 289 -30.39 18.12 18.58
N VAL A 290 -29.18 18.04 17.99
CA VAL A 290 -28.14 19.07 18.08
C VAL A 290 -27.94 19.64 16.68
N ASP A 291 -27.97 20.97 16.55
CA ASP A 291 -27.69 21.63 15.28
C ASP A 291 -26.19 21.62 15.01
N VAL A 292 -25.80 21.12 13.83
CA VAL A 292 -24.41 21.11 13.34
C VAL A 292 -24.36 21.83 12.01
N THR A 293 -23.29 22.59 11.78
CA THR A 293 -23.07 23.26 10.50
C THR A 293 -22.07 22.46 9.68
N GLY A 294 -22.49 22.00 8.50
CA GLY A 294 -21.63 21.34 7.52
C GLY A 294 -21.36 22.24 6.32
N GLN A 295 -20.14 22.21 5.80
CA GLN A 295 -19.77 22.89 4.56
C GLN A 295 -19.07 21.90 3.63
N VAL A 296 -19.47 21.84 2.36
CA VAL A 296 -18.71 21.14 1.32
C VAL A 296 -17.50 22.01 0.96
N VAL A 297 -16.30 21.45 1.09
CA VAL A 297 -15.04 22.17 0.84
C VAL A 297 -14.09 21.32 0.02
N LYS A 298 -13.18 21.98 -0.71
CA LYS A 298 -11.99 21.36 -1.30
C LYS A 298 -10.75 21.89 -0.61
N GLU A 299 -9.92 20.99 -0.09
CA GLU A 299 -8.66 21.37 0.54
C GLU A 299 -7.52 20.46 0.05
N PRO A 300 -6.26 20.92 0.07
CA PRO A 300 -5.12 20.14 -0.41
C PRO A 300 -4.97 18.81 0.33
N ILE A 301 -4.83 17.71 -0.42
CA ILE A 301 -4.67 16.35 0.15
C ILE A 301 -3.47 16.32 1.10
N LEU A 302 -2.35 16.94 0.70
CA LEU A 302 -1.13 17.00 1.52
C LEU A 302 -1.37 17.63 2.89
N SER A 303 -2.19 18.68 2.99
CA SER A 303 -2.44 19.35 4.26
C SER A 303 -3.40 18.57 5.16
N LEU A 304 -4.34 17.85 4.57
CA LEU A 304 -5.38 17.11 5.30
C LEU A 304 -4.94 15.73 5.76
N VAL A 305 -4.37 14.96 4.84
CA VAL A 305 -4.02 13.54 5.06
C VAL A 305 -2.60 13.42 5.60
N PHE A 306 -1.73 14.36 5.23
CA PHE A 306 -0.32 14.36 5.63
C PHE A 306 0.07 15.66 6.34
N PRO A 307 -0.64 16.04 7.43
CA PRO A 307 -0.33 17.28 8.15
C PRO A 307 1.10 17.22 8.70
N PRO A 308 1.83 18.35 8.71
CA PRO A 308 3.08 18.44 9.47
C PRO A 308 2.82 18.04 10.92
N LEU A 309 3.68 17.20 11.48
CA LEU A 309 3.63 16.92 12.91
C LEU A 309 4.30 18.07 13.66
N ASP A 310 3.75 18.39 14.83
CA ASP A 310 4.27 19.45 15.71
C ASP A 310 5.72 19.16 16.18
N ASP A 311 6.11 17.89 16.21
CA ASP A 311 7.46 17.43 16.55
C ASP A 311 8.03 16.52 15.46
N ALA A 312 9.28 16.78 15.09
CA ALA A 312 10.03 15.97 14.17
C ALA A 312 10.28 14.53 14.67
N SER A 313 10.25 14.32 15.99
CA SER A 313 10.37 12.99 16.60
C SER A 313 9.14 12.10 16.38
N GLY A 314 7.98 12.69 16.07
CA GLY A 314 6.76 11.95 15.72
C GLY A 314 6.77 11.40 14.29
N TYR A 315 7.73 11.81 13.46
CA TYR A 315 7.83 11.33 12.08
C TYR A 315 8.41 9.91 12.06
N VAL A 316 7.58 8.92 11.71
CA VAL A 316 8.00 7.52 11.68
C VAL A 316 8.15 6.98 10.26
N GLY A 317 9.25 6.26 10.04
CA GLY A 317 9.52 5.54 8.79
C GLY A 317 10.23 6.35 7.71
N GLY A 318 11.32 7.03 8.10
CA GLY A 318 12.47 7.30 7.22
C GLY A 318 12.36 8.50 6.28
N LEU A 319 11.88 9.66 6.72
CA LEU A 319 12.04 10.88 5.92
C LEU A 319 13.54 11.17 5.67
N GLN A 320 13.97 11.26 4.41
CA GLN A 320 15.24 11.90 4.09
C GLN A 320 15.08 13.42 4.22
N ASN A 321 15.86 14.02 5.13
CA ASN A 321 16.31 15.42 5.19
C ASN A 321 15.64 16.41 4.21
N ASP A 322 14.42 16.88 4.51
CA ASP A 322 13.92 18.16 3.96
C ASP A 322 12.84 18.85 4.82
N GLY A 323 12.69 18.47 6.10
CA GLY A 323 11.99 19.29 7.09
C GLY A 323 10.46 19.46 6.94
N ALA A 324 9.80 18.73 6.04
CA ALA A 324 8.33 18.71 5.93
C ALA A 324 7.79 17.29 5.67
N TYR A 325 6.83 16.84 6.49
CA TYR A 325 6.12 15.55 6.33
C TYR A 325 5.49 15.35 4.95
N THR A 326 5.13 16.45 4.30
CA THR A 326 4.55 16.47 2.95
C THR A 326 5.56 16.11 1.84
N GLY A 327 6.87 16.06 2.15
CA GLY A 327 7.95 15.95 1.16
C GLY A 327 8.62 14.58 1.05
N PHE A 328 7.99 13.48 1.49
CA PHE A 328 8.61 12.14 1.41
C PHE A 328 9.08 11.82 0.00
N LYS A 329 10.35 11.41 -0.12
CA LYS A 329 10.93 10.81 -1.32
C LYS A 329 11.61 9.50 -0.96
N GLY A 330 11.39 8.49 -1.80
CA GLY A 330 11.99 7.18 -1.61
C GLY A 330 12.07 6.41 -2.92
N GLY A 331 12.79 5.30 -2.93
CA GLY A 331 12.86 4.41 -4.08
C GLY A 331 12.86 2.96 -3.65
N ASN A 332 12.96 2.08 -4.63
CA ASN A 332 12.93 0.63 -4.42
C ASN A 332 11.66 0.18 -3.68
N ALA A 333 11.72 -1.00 -3.05
CA ALA A 333 10.60 -1.57 -2.31
C ALA A 333 10.15 -0.68 -1.15
N TRP A 334 11.05 0.07 -0.52
CA TRP A 334 10.71 0.98 0.57
C TRP A 334 9.90 2.19 0.10
N GLY A 335 10.29 2.82 -1.00
CA GLY A 335 9.49 3.86 -1.64
C GLY A 335 8.13 3.33 -2.09
N PHE A 336 8.09 2.09 -2.58
CA PHE A 336 6.85 1.42 -3.01
C PHE A 336 5.91 1.19 -1.83
N ALA A 337 6.40 0.60 -0.74
CA ALA A 337 5.61 0.38 0.47
C ALA A 337 5.05 1.70 1.01
N ARG A 338 5.84 2.78 0.98
CA ARG A 338 5.33 4.10 1.39
C ARG A 338 4.23 4.61 0.45
N ALA A 339 4.38 4.43 -0.86
CA ALA A 339 3.35 4.82 -1.83
C ALA A 339 2.02 4.08 -1.57
N VAL A 340 2.09 2.80 -1.21
CA VAL A 340 0.94 1.96 -0.84
C VAL A 340 0.25 2.49 0.42
N ASP A 341 1.03 2.75 1.48
CA ASP A 341 0.54 3.26 2.76
C ASP A 341 -0.12 4.64 2.62
N ASP A 342 0.49 5.52 1.84
CA ASP A 342 -0.05 6.85 1.58
C ASP A 342 -1.35 6.77 0.76
N ALA A 343 -1.44 5.87 -0.23
CA ALA A 343 -2.69 5.64 -0.95
C ALA A 343 -3.79 5.16 0.01
N ARG A 344 -3.48 4.20 0.88
CA ARG A 344 -4.39 3.76 1.94
C ARG A 344 -4.81 4.91 2.86
N ALA A 345 -3.91 5.82 3.21
CA ALA A 345 -4.23 6.97 4.06
C ALA A 345 -5.21 7.94 3.41
N VAL A 346 -5.05 8.21 2.12
CA VAL A 346 -6.02 9.02 1.37
C VAL A 346 -7.37 8.30 1.27
N ILE A 347 -7.38 6.98 1.04
CA ILE A 347 -8.60 6.16 1.02
C ILE A 347 -9.34 6.22 2.36
N TYR A 348 -8.60 6.10 3.46
CA TYR A 348 -9.16 6.21 4.80
C TYR A 348 -9.83 7.57 4.99
N PHE A 349 -9.12 8.66 4.65
CA PHE A 349 -9.67 10.00 4.77
C PHE A 349 -10.98 10.19 3.98
N VAL A 350 -11.00 9.79 2.71
CA VAL A 350 -12.18 9.91 1.84
C VAL A 350 -13.36 9.10 2.35
N HIS A 351 -13.12 7.92 2.92
CA HIS A 351 -14.19 7.08 3.46
C HIS A 351 -14.74 7.58 4.80
N GLU A 352 -13.92 8.21 5.64
CA GLU A 352 -14.37 8.79 6.92
C GLU A 352 -15.03 10.16 6.75
N HIS A 353 -14.77 10.83 5.63
CA HIS A 353 -15.34 12.15 5.31
C HIS A 353 -16.11 12.13 3.98
N PRO A 354 -17.10 11.23 3.79
CA PRO A 354 -17.81 11.13 2.54
C PRO A 354 -18.65 12.39 2.31
N VAL A 355 -18.70 12.84 1.06
CA VAL A 355 -19.69 13.84 0.64
C VAL A 355 -21.01 13.10 0.40
N PRO A 356 -22.12 13.48 1.05
CA PRO A 356 -23.43 12.93 0.75
C PRO A 356 -23.74 13.04 -0.75
N VAL A 357 -24.44 12.05 -1.31
CA VAL A 357 -24.70 11.98 -2.76
C VAL A 357 -25.47 13.21 -3.25
N GLU A 358 -26.32 13.79 -2.42
CA GLU A 358 -27.11 14.98 -2.71
C GLU A 358 -26.25 16.26 -2.76
N LEU A 359 -25.02 16.20 -2.24
CA LEU A 359 -24.09 17.32 -2.17
C LEU A 359 -22.88 17.16 -3.10
N ILE A 360 -22.78 16.04 -3.82
CA ILE A 360 -21.60 15.72 -4.64
C ILE A 360 -21.43 16.69 -5.82
N GLU A 361 -22.52 17.27 -6.32
CA GLU A 361 -22.49 18.30 -7.38
C GLU A 361 -21.67 19.53 -6.99
N TYR A 362 -21.59 19.84 -5.68
CA TYR A 362 -20.80 20.97 -5.18
C TYR A 362 -19.29 20.69 -5.25
N CYS A 363 -18.88 19.43 -5.39
CA CYS A 363 -17.49 19.05 -5.62
C CYS A 363 -16.98 19.40 -7.02
N ASP A 364 -17.83 19.84 -7.94
CA ASP A 364 -17.38 20.33 -9.25
C ASP A 364 -17.15 21.85 -9.25
N LEU A 365 -17.59 22.55 -8.20
CA LEU A 365 -17.38 23.99 -8.07
C LEU A 365 -15.92 24.32 -7.75
N GLU A 366 -15.43 25.44 -8.26
CA GLU A 366 -14.13 25.98 -7.86
C GLU A 366 -14.22 26.53 -6.42
N ASN A 367 -13.10 26.47 -5.68
CA ASN A 367 -13.01 27.16 -4.40
C ASN A 367 -13.22 28.66 -4.62
N ASP A 368 -14.12 29.27 -3.85
CA ASP A 368 -14.26 30.73 -3.82
C ASP A 368 -12.95 31.31 -3.26
N THR A 369 -12.11 31.84 -4.15
CA THR A 369 -10.83 32.44 -3.77
C THR A 369 -10.98 33.81 -3.13
N GLY A 370 -12.22 34.31 -2.96
CA GLY A 370 -12.52 35.50 -2.17
C GLY A 370 -11.71 36.72 -2.60
N GLN A 371 -11.62 36.98 -3.91
CA GLN A 371 -11.11 38.27 -4.42
C GLN A 371 -12.15 39.37 -4.33
#